data_AF-A0A7W8GIN9-F1
#
_entry.id   AF-A0A7W8GIN9-F1
#
_cell.length_a   1.000
_cell.length_b   1.000
_cell.length_c   1.000
_cell.angle_alpha   90.00
_cell.angle_beta   90.00
_cell.angle_gamma   90.00
#
_symmetry.space_group_name_H-M   'P 1'
#
loop_
_entity.id
_entity.type
_entity.pdbx_description
1 polymer ?
#
loop_
_entity_poly.entity_id
_entity_poly.type
_entity_poly.pdbx_seq_one_letter_code
_entity_poly.pdbx_strand_id
1 'polypeptide(L)'
;MTLESSETEFAATYAAHAAEGLLYPQREGSPLLEFASGGRVLYLFDRTGPYNGRPGPARVVVHGVLDLPATRLLGPAEASGAAETLSVVGVSGVEGVGRVQSASRRVWVVQARLPLVLAAFEPLPAAQPGDWVAFRTLPPLHGFVAPGS
;
A
#
# COMPACT_ATOMS: atom_id res chain seq x y z
N MET A 1 12.95 21.34 -4.86
CA MET A 1 12.20 20.09 -5.08
C MET A 1 13.26 19.02 -5.24
N THR A 2 13.68 18.40 -4.14
CA THR A 2 14.77 17.42 -4.14
C THR A 2 14.25 16.14 -4.77
N LEU A 3 14.95 15.70 -5.82
CA LEU A 3 14.64 14.51 -6.62
C LEU A 3 15.15 13.22 -5.97
N GLU A 4 15.58 13.27 -4.71
CA GLU A 4 16.42 12.26 -4.06
C GLU A 4 15.75 11.63 -2.83
N SER A 5 14.46 11.31 -2.91
CA SER A 5 13.84 10.46 -1.89
C SER A 5 14.35 9.03 -2.07
N SER A 6 15.34 8.62 -1.27
CA SER A 6 15.83 7.24 -1.27
C SER A 6 14.73 6.26 -0.82
N GLU A 7 14.85 4.98 -1.18
CA GLU A 7 13.92 3.93 -0.73
C GLU A 7 13.82 3.89 0.81
N THR A 8 14.94 4.14 1.50
CA THR A 8 15.01 4.25 2.95
C THR A 8 14.21 5.42 3.51
N GLU A 9 14.27 6.59 2.86
CA GLU A 9 13.52 7.77 3.29
C GLU A 9 12.02 7.55 3.10
N PHE A 10 11.61 6.91 2.00
CA PHE A 10 10.22 6.52 1.78
C PHE A 10 9.73 5.54 2.86
N ALA A 11 10.50 4.49 3.14
CA ALA A 11 10.17 3.51 4.17
C ALA A 11 10.04 4.16 5.56
N ALA A 12 10.96 5.06 5.92
CA ALA A 12 10.91 5.79 7.18
C ALA A 12 9.69 6.73 7.27
N THR A 13 9.41 7.47 6.19
CA THR A 13 8.27 8.41 6.11
C THR A 13 6.94 7.71 6.39
N TYR A 14 6.77 6.49 5.87
CA TYR A 14 5.53 5.73 5.99
C TYR A 14 5.57 4.57 6.99
N ALA A 15 6.62 4.46 7.80
CA ALA A 15 6.80 3.36 8.76
C ALA A 15 5.63 3.25 9.77
N ALA A 16 4.98 4.36 10.12
CA ALA A 16 3.80 4.37 10.98
C ALA A 16 2.58 3.68 10.33
N HIS A 17 2.58 3.56 9.00
CA HIS A 17 1.54 2.91 8.19
C HIS A 17 2.01 1.57 7.62
N ALA A 18 3.08 0.98 8.18
CA ALA A 18 3.49 -0.36 7.78
C ALA A 18 2.44 -1.40 8.24
N ALA A 19 2.01 -2.25 7.31
CA ALA A 19 1.13 -3.38 7.59
C ALA A 19 1.91 -4.46 8.36
N GLU A 20 1.28 -5.04 9.38
CA GLU A 20 1.83 -6.19 10.09
C GLU A 20 1.42 -7.49 9.39
N GLY A 21 2.36 -8.44 9.31
CA GLY A 21 2.10 -9.72 8.66
C GLY A 21 3.28 -10.67 8.71
N LEU A 22 3.24 -11.67 7.84
CA LEU A 22 4.26 -12.70 7.71
C LEU A 22 4.92 -12.59 6.33
N LEU A 23 6.24 -12.42 6.29
CA LEU A 23 7.02 -12.60 5.06
C LEU A 23 7.36 -14.09 4.90
N TYR A 24 6.99 -14.67 3.76
CA TYR A 24 7.33 -16.05 3.46
C TYR A 24 8.78 -16.21 3.00
N PRO A 25 9.35 -17.43 3.10
CA PRO A 25 10.67 -17.73 2.57
C PRO A 25 10.77 -17.46 1.07
N GLN A 26 11.94 -16.99 0.64
CA GLN A 26 12.17 -16.63 -0.76
C GLN A 26 13.42 -17.28 -1.29
N ARG A 27 13.43 -17.46 -2.61
CA ARG A 27 14.66 -17.79 -3.31
C ARG A 27 15.59 -16.58 -3.25
N GLU A 28 16.85 -16.84 -2.96
CA GLU A 28 17.91 -15.83 -3.00
C GLU A 28 17.90 -15.10 -4.35
N GLY A 29 17.99 -13.78 -4.32
CA GLY A 29 17.93 -12.92 -5.52
C GLY A 29 16.54 -12.70 -6.10
N SER A 30 15.46 -13.21 -5.47
CA SER A 30 14.09 -12.89 -5.87
C SER A 30 13.80 -11.39 -5.69
N PRO A 31 13.26 -10.70 -6.72
CA PRO A 31 12.82 -9.31 -6.58
C PRO A 31 11.42 -9.18 -5.97
N LEU A 32 10.80 -10.29 -5.52
CA LEU A 32 9.42 -10.33 -5.04
C LEU A 32 9.34 -10.72 -3.57
N LEU A 33 8.68 -9.86 -2.78
CA LEU A 33 8.16 -10.11 -1.43
C LEU A 33 6.83 -10.88 -1.46
N GLU A 34 6.76 -12.07 -0.88
CA GLU A 34 5.49 -12.76 -0.62
C GLU A 34 5.08 -12.47 0.83
N PHE A 35 4.05 -11.65 1.00
CA PHE A 35 3.65 -11.07 2.28
C PHE A 35 2.19 -11.38 2.61
N ALA A 36 1.96 -12.11 3.70
CA ALA A 36 0.64 -12.43 4.19
C ALA A 36 0.17 -11.41 5.25
N SER A 37 -0.88 -10.65 4.95
CA SER A 37 -1.49 -9.66 5.86
C SER A 37 -2.96 -9.44 5.51
N GLY A 38 -3.77 -8.99 6.48
CA GLY A 38 -5.19 -8.68 6.26
C GLY A 38 -6.06 -9.86 5.78
N GLY A 39 -5.58 -11.10 5.92
CA GLY A 39 -6.21 -12.31 5.40
C GLY A 39 -5.94 -12.58 3.90
N ARG A 40 -4.91 -11.97 3.31
CA ARG A 40 -4.49 -12.14 1.92
C ARG A 40 -2.98 -12.33 1.82
N VAL A 41 -2.54 -12.91 0.70
CA VAL A 41 -1.14 -12.96 0.31
C VAL A 41 -0.91 -11.95 -0.81
N LEU A 42 0.03 -11.05 -0.62
CA LEU A 42 0.43 -10.03 -1.58
C LEU A 42 1.80 -10.37 -2.16
N TYR A 43 1.93 -10.25 -3.47
CA TYR A 43 3.21 -10.30 -4.18
C TYR A 43 3.68 -8.87 -4.44
N LEU A 44 4.67 -8.42 -3.69
CA LEU A 44 5.19 -7.07 -3.73
C LEU A 44 6.56 -7.06 -4.39
N PHE A 45 6.87 -6.06 -5.19
CA PHE A 45 8.23 -5.84 -5.67
C PHE A 45 9.09 -5.30 -4.52
N ASP A 46 10.19 -5.98 -4.21
CA ASP A 46 11.07 -5.66 -3.08
C ASP A 46 11.83 -4.34 -3.34
N ARG A 47 11.65 -3.37 -2.45
CA ARG A 47 12.36 -2.07 -2.46
C ARG A 47 13.13 -1.82 -1.16
N THR A 48 13.48 -2.86 -0.42
CA THR A 48 14.10 -2.76 0.92
C THR A 48 15.61 -2.81 0.95
N GLY A 49 16.21 -3.14 -0.19
CA GLY A 49 17.62 -3.48 -0.30
C GLY A 49 17.91 -4.95 0.08
N PRO A 50 19.06 -5.47 -0.33
CA PRO A 50 19.38 -6.89 -0.19
C PRO A 50 19.43 -7.32 1.28
N TYR A 51 18.87 -8.50 1.57
CA TYR A 51 18.91 -9.19 2.88
C TYR A 51 18.05 -8.60 4.02
N ASN A 52 17.31 -7.51 3.78
CA ASN A 52 16.43 -6.91 4.80
C ASN A 52 15.07 -7.63 4.93
N GLY A 53 14.58 -8.25 3.85
CA GLY A 53 13.37 -9.08 3.84
C GLY A 53 13.57 -10.46 4.48
N ARG A 54 13.88 -10.53 5.78
CA ARG A 54 14.02 -11.81 6.48
C ARG A 54 12.64 -12.50 6.60
N PRO A 55 12.54 -13.82 6.32
CA PRO A 55 11.30 -14.56 6.52
C PRO A 55 10.86 -14.50 7.98
N GLY A 56 9.54 -14.47 8.20
CA GLY A 56 8.95 -14.37 9.53
C GLY A 56 8.08 -13.11 9.73
N PRO A 57 7.67 -12.83 10.97
CA PRO A 57 6.88 -11.65 11.30
C PRO A 57 7.59 -10.37 10.83
N ALA A 58 6.86 -9.51 10.13
CA ALA A 58 7.41 -8.30 9.54
C ALA A 58 6.39 -7.16 9.51
N ARG A 59 6.92 -5.94 9.44
CA ARG A 59 6.15 -4.72 9.18
C ARG A 59 6.53 -4.22 7.79
N VAL A 60 5.57 -4.16 6.88
CA VAL A 60 5.81 -3.82 5.47
C VAL A 60 4.93 -2.65 5.06
N VAL A 61 5.54 -1.55 4.62
CA VAL A 61 4.85 -0.49 3.88
C VAL A 61 4.49 -1.04 2.52
N VAL A 62 3.20 -1.21 2.27
CA VAL A 62 2.67 -1.65 0.98
C VAL A 62 2.31 -0.42 0.16
N HIS A 63 3.00 -0.23 -0.95
CA HIS A 63 2.87 0.93 -1.80
C HIS A 63 2.32 0.55 -3.18
N GLY A 64 1.33 1.31 -3.67
CA GLY A 64 0.78 1.13 -5.01
C GLY A 64 0.59 2.45 -5.75
N VAL A 65 0.64 2.38 -7.08
CA VAL A 65 0.24 3.48 -7.95
C VAL A 65 -1.22 3.30 -8.33
N LEU A 66 -2.04 4.34 -8.16
CA LEU A 66 -3.46 4.31 -8.45
C LEU A 66 -3.73 4.34 -9.95
N ASP A 67 -4.69 3.52 -10.38
CA ASP A 67 -5.41 3.66 -11.63
C ASP A 67 -6.51 4.71 -11.43
N LEU A 68 -6.23 5.96 -11.78
CA LEU A 68 -7.12 7.09 -11.49
C LEU A 68 -8.51 6.97 -12.12
N PRO A 69 -8.67 6.55 -13.40
CA PRO A 69 -9.98 6.25 -13.95
C PRO A 69 -10.82 5.27 -13.14
N ALA A 70 -10.18 4.37 -12.39
CA ALA A 70 -10.82 3.37 -11.55
C ALA A 70 -10.82 3.73 -10.04
N THR A 71 -10.52 4.98 -9.70
CA THR A 71 -10.40 5.47 -8.31
C THR A 71 -11.34 6.64 -8.05
N ARG A 72 -12.09 6.60 -6.94
CA ARG A 72 -13.05 7.66 -6.58
C ARG A 72 -13.31 7.74 -5.08
N LEU A 73 -13.77 8.91 -4.63
CA LEU A 73 -14.44 9.03 -3.32
C LEU A 73 -15.82 8.36 -3.39
N LEU A 74 -16.22 7.76 -2.28
CA LEU A 74 -17.57 7.29 -2.08
C LEU A 74 -18.47 8.44 -1.62
N GLY A 75 -19.69 8.50 -2.15
CA GLY A 75 -20.68 9.46 -1.67
C GLY A 75 -21.18 9.12 -0.26
N PRO A 76 -21.85 10.04 0.45
CA PRO A 76 -22.29 9.82 1.84
C PRO A 76 -23.14 8.55 2.05
N ALA A 77 -24.05 8.25 1.11
CA ALA A 77 -24.90 7.06 1.17
C ALA A 77 -24.10 5.77 1.02
N GLU A 78 -23.10 5.74 0.14
CA GLU A 78 -22.20 4.59 -0.05
C GLU A 78 -21.28 4.42 1.17
N ALA A 79 -20.74 5.53 1.69
CA ALA A 79 -19.84 5.54 2.84
C ALA A 79 -20.52 5.02 4.11
N SER A 80 -21.81 5.32 4.33
CA SER A 80 -22.55 4.88 5.53
C SER A 80 -22.69 3.36 5.64
N GLY A 81 -22.60 2.62 4.53
CA GLY A 81 -22.66 1.16 4.50
C GLY A 81 -21.35 0.52 4.06
N ALA A 82 -20.29 1.30 3.89
CA ALA A 82 -19.02 0.81 3.39
C ALA A 82 -18.32 -0.09 4.41
N ALA A 83 -17.70 -1.16 3.90
CA ALA A 83 -16.82 -2.03 4.67
C ALA A 83 -15.47 -2.13 3.96
N GLU A 84 -14.41 -2.34 4.74
CA GLU A 84 -13.08 -2.53 4.19
C GLU A 84 -13.04 -3.79 3.31
N THR A 85 -12.62 -3.61 2.07
CA THR A 85 -12.41 -4.71 1.12
C THR A 85 -11.06 -4.55 0.45
N LEU A 86 -10.42 -5.68 0.15
CA LEU A 86 -9.18 -5.71 -0.62
C LEU A 86 -9.13 -7.01 -1.41
N SER A 87 -8.93 -6.89 -2.72
CA SER A 87 -8.84 -8.00 -3.65
C SER A 87 -7.62 -7.86 -4.54
N VAL A 88 -6.94 -8.98 -4.79
CA VAL A 88 -5.80 -9.02 -5.71
C VAL A 88 -6.34 -9.03 -7.13
N VAL A 89 -5.78 -8.17 -7.98
CA VAL A 89 -6.11 -8.04 -9.40
C VAL A 89 -4.86 -8.39 -10.21
N GLY A 90 -4.95 -9.47 -11.00
CA GLY A 90 -3.83 -9.94 -11.80
C GLY A 90 -2.58 -10.27 -10.96
N VAL A 91 -1.41 -9.91 -11.48
CA VAL A 91 -0.12 -10.11 -10.79
C VAL A 91 0.29 -8.79 -10.13
N SER A 92 0.37 -8.76 -8.80
CA SER A 92 0.87 -7.60 -8.04
C SER A 92 0.02 -6.32 -8.19
N GLY A 93 -1.29 -6.44 -8.45
CA GLY A 93 -2.26 -5.33 -8.38
C GLY A 93 -3.31 -5.59 -7.31
N VAL A 94 -3.95 -4.54 -6.79
CA VAL A 94 -5.09 -4.68 -5.87
C VAL A 94 -6.18 -3.66 -6.18
N GLU A 95 -7.41 -4.01 -5.82
CA GLU A 95 -8.54 -3.10 -5.75
C GLU A 95 -9.26 -3.26 -4.42
N GLY A 96 -9.95 -2.22 -3.99
CA GLY A 96 -10.59 -2.26 -2.70
C GLY A 96 -11.40 -1.02 -2.35
N VAL A 97 -11.97 -1.09 -1.16
CA VAL A 97 -12.67 0.00 -0.49
C VAL A 97 -12.05 0.17 0.87
N GLY A 98 -11.75 1.41 1.24
CA GLY A 98 -11.12 1.71 2.51
C GLY A 98 -11.28 3.15 2.94
N ARG A 99 -10.89 3.40 4.19
CA ARG A 99 -10.96 4.72 4.81
C ARG A 99 -9.62 5.43 4.72
N VAL A 100 -9.63 6.67 4.27
CA VAL A 100 -8.45 7.54 4.21
C VAL A 100 -7.98 7.84 5.63
N GLN A 101 -6.71 7.54 5.92
CA GLN A 101 -6.03 7.87 7.17
C GLN A 101 -5.23 9.18 7.05
N SER A 102 -4.66 9.42 5.87
CA SER A 102 -3.89 10.62 5.55
C SER A 102 -4.07 10.93 4.07
N ALA A 103 -4.16 12.21 3.73
CA ALA A 103 -4.32 12.67 2.35
C ALA A 103 -3.39 13.84 2.06
N SER A 104 -2.72 13.74 0.90
CA SER A 104 -1.98 14.82 0.27
C SER A 104 -2.40 14.91 -1.19
N ARG A 105 -1.86 15.90 -1.90
CA ARG A 105 -2.18 16.12 -3.33
C ARG A 105 -1.94 14.91 -4.23
N ARG A 106 -1.00 14.02 -3.88
CA ARG A 106 -0.59 12.88 -4.74
C ARG A 106 -0.47 11.55 -4.02
N VAL A 107 -0.64 11.53 -2.70
CA VAL A 107 -0.56 10.31 -1.91
C VAL A 107 -1.72 10.29 -0.93
N TRP A 108 -2.43 9.16 -0.90
CA TRP A 108 -3.33 8.78 0.16
C TRP A 108 -2.74 7.62 0.95
N VAL A 109 -2.94 7.63 2.26
CA VAL A 109 -2.82 6.43 3.08
C VAL A 109 -4.23 5.93 3.34
N VAL A 110 -4.52 4.68 2.97
CA VAL A 110 -5.86 4.10 3.03
C VAL A 110 -5.84 2.82 3.86
N GLN A 111 -6.72 2.74 4.85
CA GLN A 111 -6.98 1.51 5.60
C GLN A 111 -8.04 0.68 4.84
N ALA A 112 -7.63 -0.42 4.23
CA ALA A 112 -8.47 -1.33 3.46
C ALA A 112 -8.06 -2.78 3.75
N ARG A 113 -8.48 -3.34 4.90
CA ARG A 113 -8.02 -4.61 5.51
C ARG A 113 -6.58 -4.58 6.01
N LEU A 114 -5.70 -3.83 5.34
CA LEU A 114 -4.40 -3.40 5.81
C LEU A 114 -4.15 -1.94 5.37
N PRO A 115 -3.18 -1.24 5.99
CA PRO A 115 -2.76 0.07 5.53
C PRO A 115 -2.06 -0.01 4.16
N LEU A 116 -2.43 0.89 3.24
CA LEU A 116 -1.84 1.01 1.92
C LEU A 116 -1.41 2.46 1.67
N VAL A 117 -0.20 2.64 1.14
CA VAL A 117 0.30 3.95 0.67
C VAL A 117 0.05 4.03 -0.83
N LEU A 118 -0.98 4.76 -1.23
CA LEU A 118 -1.48 4.84 -2.59
C LEU A 118 -1.10 6.18 -3.21
N ALA A 119 -0.26 6.18 -4.24
CA ALA A 119 0.18 7.39 -4.93
C ALA A 119 -0.39 7.50 -6.34
N ALA A 120 -0.36 8.70 -6.91
CA ALA A 120 -0.64 8.93 -8.31
C ALA A 120 0.33 9.95 -8.91
N PHE A 121 0.56 9.84 -10.22
CA PHE A 121 1.39 10.80 -10.97
C PHE A 121 0.66 12.13 -11.17
N GLU A 122 -0.67 12.08 -11.31
CA GLU A 122 -1.54 13.26 -11.36
C GLU A 122 -2.12 13.58 -9.96
N PRO A 123 -2.64 14.80 -9.75
CA PRO A 123 -3.31 15.14 -8.50
C PRO A 123 -4.48 14.22 -8.22
N LEU A 124 -4.57 13.75 -6.97
CA LEU A 124 -5.69 12.98 -6.47
C LEU A 124 -6.91 13.88 -6.24
N PRO A 125 -8.13 13.30 -6.29
CA PRO A 125 -9.32 13.97 -5.79
C PRO A 125 -9.10 14.53 -4.36
N ALA A 126 -9.77 15.62 -4.02
CA ALA A 126 -9.68 16.15 -2.66
C ALA A 126 -10.39 15.20 -1.69
N ALA A 127 -9.62 14.50 -0.86
CA ALA A 127 -10.11 13.66 0.23
C ALA A 127 -9.55 14.16 1.57
N GLN A 128 -10.29 13.90 2.64
CA GLN A 128 -9.89 14.17 4.02
C GLN A 128 -9.73 12.87 4.79
N PRO A 129 -8.92 12.85 5.86
CA PRO A 129 -8.94 11.73 6.80
C PRO A 129 -10.36 11.44 7.29
N GLY A 130 -10.76 10.17 7.20
CA GLY A 130 -12.12 9.71 7.51
C GLY A 130 -12.99 9.45 6.27
N ASP A 131 -12.65 10.02 5.11
CA ASP A 131 -13.38 9.75 3.86
C ASP A 131 -13.19 8.30 3.43
N TRP A 132 -14.20 7.78 2.72
CA TRP A 132 -14.14 6.46 2.10
C TRP A 132 -13.83 6.58 0.62
N VAL A 133 -12.97 5.69 0.14
CA VAL A 133 -12.56 5.63 -1.27
C VAL A 133 -12.71 4.21 -1.80
N ALA A 134 -13.11 4.11 -3.06
CA ALA A 134 -12.91 2.92 -3.86
C ALA A 134 -11.71 3.16 -4.78
N PHE A 135 -10.83 2.18 -4.89
CA PHE A 135 -9.57 2.33 -5.63
C PHE A 135 -9.18 1.06 -6.35
N ARG A 136 -8.34 1.23 -7.36
CA ARG A 136 -7.59 0.16 -8.02
C ARG A 136 -6.16 0.63 -8.23
N THR A 137 -5.19 -0.27 -8.13
CA THR A 137 -3.79 0.01 -8.42
C THR A 137 -3.36 -0.56 -9.76
N LEU A 138 -2.41 0.11 -10.40
CA LEU A 138 -1.59 -0.46 -11.46
C LEU A 138 -0.53 -1.38 -10.82
N PRO A 139 -0.20 -2.52 -11.46
CA PRO A 139 0.92 -3.33 -11.01
C PRO A 139 2.27 -2.68 -11.39
N PRO A 140 3.36 -2.96 -10.64
CA PRO A 140 3.39 -3.77 -9.43
C PRO A 140 3.10 -2.94 -8.15
N LEU A 141 2.59 -3.63 -7.13
CA LEU A 141 2.71 -3.18 -5.75
C LEU A 141 4.16 -3.30 -5.30
N HIS A 142 4.60 -2.37 -4.47
CA HIS A 142 5.95 -2.32 -3.92
C HIS A 142 5.90 -2.57 -2.41
N GLY A 143 6.92 -3.26 -1.90
CA GLY A 143 7.05 -3.55 -0.48
C GLY A 143 8.31 -2.91 0.09
N PHE A 144 8.14 -2.20 1.21
CA PHE A 144 9.24 -1.68 2.00
C PHE A 144 9.12 -2.18 3.45
N VAL A 145 9.92 -3.18 3.83
CA VAL A 145 10.15 -3.58 5.22
C VAL A 145 10.55 -2.35 6.02
N ALA A 146 9.71 -1.99 6.99
CA ALA A 146 9.98 -0.91 7.92
C ALA A 146 11.09 -1.34 8.89
N PRO A 147 11.95 -0.40 9.35
CA PRO A 147 12.94 -0.69 10.38
C PRO A 147 12.26 -1.26 11.63
N GLY A 148 12.89 -2.27 12.26
CA GLY A 148 12.44 -2.80 13.54
C GLY A 148 12.42 -1.69 14.59
N SER A 149 11.32 -1.59 15.33
CA SER A 149 11.22 -0.78 16.56
C SER A 149 12.04 -1.38 17.68
#